data_AF-A0A9W4PKY8-F1
#
_entry.id   AF-A0A9W4PKY8-F1
#
_cell.length_a   1.000
_cell.length_b   1.000
_cell.length_c   1.000
_cell.angle_alpha   90.00
_cell.angle_beta   90.00
_cell.angle_gamma   90.00
#
_symmetry.space_group_name_H-M   'P 1'
#
loop_
_entity.id
_entity.type
_entity.pdbx_description
1 polymer ?
#
loop_
_entity_poly.entity_id
_entity_poly.type
_entity_poly.pdbx_seq_one_letter_code
_entity_poly.pdbx_strand_id
1 'polypeptide(L)'
;MRKIVKVSKNIFFTFFAMILFVAIAVFIYHNYQKGKESSLISEGTPVDFNNKEINVYTEGSGEDTYVFMSGSGIAAPVYELKGLYSKFAKENKIAVIERAGY
;
A
#
# COMPACT_ATOMS: atom_id res chain seq x y z
N MET A 1 -31.47 -42.36 -9.79
CA MET A 1 -30.06 -42.07 -9.44
C MET A 1 -29.33 -41.18 -10.47
N ARG A 2 -29.20 -41.56 -11.75
CA ARG A 2 -28.46 -40.75 -12.77
C ARG A 2 -28.94 -39.30 -12.94
N LYS A 3 -30.25 -39.05 -12.91
CA LYS A 3 -30.83 -37.68 -12.99
C LYS A 3 -30.41 -36.80 -11.80
N ILE A 4 -30.45 -37.34 -10.59
CA ILE A 4 -30.10 -36.63 -9.35
C ILE A 4 -28.61 -36.23 -9.39
N VAL A 5 -27.72 -37.16 -9.75
CA VAL A 5 -26.29 -36.89 -9.91
C VAL A 5 -26.02 -35.80 -10.97
N LYS A 6 -26.77 -35.78 -12.07
CA LYS A 6 -26.64 -34.76 -13.12
C LYS A 6 -27.05 -33.37 -12.60
N VAL A 7 -28.15 -33.27 -11.86
CA VAL A 7 -28.62 -32.01 -11.27
C VAL A 7 -27.62 -31.48 -10.25
N SER A 8 -27.12 -32.33 -9.33
CA SER A 8 -26.11 -31.92 -8.34
C SER A 8 -24.81 -31.44 -8.99
N LYS A 9 -24.34 -32.10 -10.06
CA LYS A 9 -23.15 -31.67 -10.81
C LYS A 9 -23.35 -30.30 -11.47
N ASN A 10 -24.53 -30.04 -12.05
CA ASN A 10 -24.83 -28.75 -12.66
C ASN A 10 -24.84 -27.63 -11.60
N ILE A 11 -25.47 -27.86 -10.44
CA ILE A 11 -25.48 -26.88 -9.34
C ILE A 11 -24.06 -26.55 -8.88
N PHE A 12 -23.22 -27.58 -8.68
CA PHE A 12 -21.82 -27.39 -8.30
C PHE A 12 -21.05 -26.60 -9.36
N PHE A 13 -21.24 -26.92 -10.63
CA PHE A 13 -20.58 -26.20 -11.72
C PHE A 13 -21.02 -24.74 -11.80
N THR A 14 -22.32 -24.45 -11.64
CA THR A 14 -22.84 -23.08 -11.61
C THR A 14 -22.27 -22.30 -10.43
N PHE A 15 -22.20 -22.91 -9.24
CA PHE A 15 -21.60 -22.28 -8.07
C PHE A 15 -20.11 -22.00 -8.25
N PHE A 16 -19.36 -22.96 -8.79
CA PHE A 16 -17.94 -22.77 -9.09
C PHE A 16 -17.72 -21.67 -10.14
N ALA A 17 -18.53 -21.65 -11.20
CA ALA A 17 -18.48 -20.59 -12.21
C ALA A 17 -18.78 -19.20 -11.62
N MET A 18 -19.71 -19.11 -10.68
CA MET A 18 -20.02 -17.86 -9.97
C MET A 18 -18.83 -17.40 -9.10
N ILE A 19 -18.19 -18.30 -8.35
CA ILE A 19 -16.98 -17.97 -7.58
C ILE A 19 -15.87 -17.48 -8.50
N LEU A 20 -15.63 -18.19 -9.61
CA LEU A 20 -14.60 -17.82 -10.57
C LEU A 20 -14.88 -16.43 -11.19
N PHE A 21 -16.13 -16.15 -11.53
CA PHE A 21 -16.54 -14.85 -12.03
C PHE A 21 -16.26 -13.72 -11.03
N VAL A 22 -16.63 -13.91 -9.76
CA VAL A 22 -16.35 -12.93 -8.70
C VAL A 22 -14.85 -12.74 -8.51
N ALA A 23 -14.07 -13.83 -8.49
CA ALA A 23 -12.62 -13.75 -8.35
C ALA A 23 -11.97 -12.97 -9.50
N ILE A 24 -12.42 -13.19 -10.74
CA ILE A 24 -11.94 -12.44 -11.91
C ILE A 24 -12.31 -10.94 -11.78
N ALA A 25 -13.54 -10.63 -11.39
CA ALA A 25 -13.97 -9.24 -11.21
C ALA A 25 -13.13 -8.52 -10.13
N VAL A 26 -12.91 -9.16 -8.98
CA VAL A 26 -12.05 -8.63 -7.91
C VAL A 26 -10.61 -8.47 -8.40
N PHE A 27 -10.08 -9.43 -9.14
CA PHE A 27 -8.72 -9.35 -9.69
C PHE A 27 -8.55 -8.16 -10.64
N ILE A 28 -9.50 -7.95 -11.56
CA ILE A 28 -9.47 -6.81 -12.48
C ILE A 28 -9.53 -5.49 -11.69
N TYR A 29 -10.45 -5.38 -10.74
CA TYR A 29 -10.60 -4.18 -9.91
C TYR A 29 -9.34 -3.89 -9.09
N HIS A 30 -8.74 -4.92 -8.48
CA HIS A 30 -7.50 -4.81 -7.71
C HIS A 30 -6.34 -4.28 -8.55
N ASN A 31 -6.14 -4.81 -9.76
CA ASN A 31 -5.09 -4.34 -10.64
C ASN A 31 -5.34 -2.91 -11.15
N TYR A 32 -6.60 -2.56 -11.38
CA TYR A 32 -6.96 -1.18 -11.72
C TYR A 32 -6.63 -0.21 -10.58
N GLN A 33 -6.97 -0.55 -9.33
CA GLN A 33 -6.63 0.29 -8.18
C GLN A 33 -5.13 0.38 -7.95
N LYS A 34 -4.39 -0.73 -8.06
CA LYS A 34 -2.92 -0.72 -8.01
C LYS A 34 -2.29 0.28 -8.96
N GLY A 35 -2.78 0.37 -10.20
CA GLY A 35 -2.29 1.34 -11.17
C GLY A 35 -2.57 2.80 -10.78
N LYS A 36 -3.65 3.06 -10.03
CA LYS A 36 -3.92 4.38 -9.46
C LYS A 36 -3.02 4.66 -8.26
N GLU A 37 -2.88 3.68 -7.37
CA GLU A 37 -2.08 3.78 -6.14
C GLU A 37 -0.60 3.97 -6.44
N SER A 38 -0.06 3.37 -7.50
CA SER A 38 1.36 3.50 -7.84
C SER A 38 1.80 4.94 -8.10
N SER A 39 0.89 5.81 -8.55
CA SER A 39 1.17 7.25 -8.72
C SER A 39 1.19 8.03 -7.40
N LEU A 40 0.65 7.46 -6.32
CA LEU A 40 0.61 8.06 -4.98
C LEU A 40 1.79 7.60 -4.10
N ILE A 41 2.44 6.49 -4.47
CA ILE A 41 3.65 5.99 -3.84
C ILE A 41 4.75 7.03 -4.05
N SER A 42 5.29 7.54 -2.94
CA SER A 42 6.39 8.49 -2.95
C SER A 42 7.64 7.71 -2.57
N GLU A 43 8.49 7.45 -3.56
CA GLU A 43 9.77 6.79 -3.33
C GLU A 43 10.69 7.76 -2.57
N GLY A 44 11.11 7.35 -1.38
CA GLY A 44 12.17 8.03 -0.66
C GLY A 44 13.54 7.62 -1.21
N THR A 45 14.59 8.09 -0.56
CA THR A 45 15.96 7.67 -0.86
C THR A 45 16.33 6.51 0.04
N PRO A 46 16.75 5.35 -0.50
CA PRO A 46 17.34 4.29 0.30
C PRO A 46 18.69 4.76 0.85
N VAL A 47 18.90 4.54 2.15
CA VAL A 47 20.09 4.95 2.88
C VAL A 47 20.57 3.78 3.73
N ASP A 48 21.87 3.46 3.63
CA ASP A 48 22.49 2.48 4.51
C ASP A 48 22.74 3.09 5.90
N PHE A 49 22.14 2.49 6.93
CA PHE A 49 22.33 2.85 8.32
C PHE A 49 22.53 1.60 9.19
N ASN A 50 23.69 1.49 9.85
CA ASN A 50 24.04 0.33 10.69
C ASN A 50 23.88 -1.02 9.97
N ASN A 51 24.40 -1.14 8.74
CA ASN A 51 24.30 -2.33 7.89
C ASN A 51 22.85 -2.75 7.58
N LYS A 52 21.92 -1.80 7.58
CA LYS A 52 20.53 -1.99 7.16
C LYS A 52 20.14 -0.86 6.23
N GLU A 53 19.46 -1.20 5.15
CA GLU A 53 18.85 -0.20 4.27
C GLU A 53 17.58 0.34 4.95
N ILE A 54 17.46 1.67 5.01
CA ILE A 54 16.27 2.38 5.47
C ILE A 54 15.80 3.34 4.37
N ASN A 55 14.51 3.61 4.30
CA ASN A 55 13.96 4.59 3.36
C ASN A 55 13.79 5.95 4.06
N VAL A 56 14.29 7.01 3.41
CA VAL A 56 14.18 8.39 3.89
C VAL A 56 13.48 9.23 2.83
N TYR A 57 12.25 9.65 3.10
CA TYR A 57 11.53 10.57 2.24
C TYR A 57 11.79 12.02 2.66
N THR A 58 12.02 12.92 1.71
CA THR A 58 12.21 14.36 1.99
C THR A 58 11.36 15.21 1.08
N GLU A 59 10.81 16.30 1.61
CA GLU A 59 9.99 17.26 0.85
C GLU A 59 10.21 18.68 1.42
N GLY A 60 9.82 19.69 0.65
CA GLY A 60 9.83 21.08 1.09
C GLY A 60 11.20 21.75 1.06
N SER A 61 11.20 23.03 1.38
CA SER A 61 12.39 23.87 1.50
C SER A 61 12.25 24.74 2.75
N GLY A 62 13.38 25.02 3.39
CA GLY A 62 13.42 25.77 4.65
C GLY A 62 14.79 25.66 5.29
N GLU A 63 15.07 26.56 6.24
CA GLU A 63 16.31 26.55 7.00
C GLU A 63 16.36 25.36 7.96
N ASP A 64 15.26 25.14 8.69
CA ASP A 64 15.12 24.02 9.61
C ASP A 64 14.53 22.78 8.94
N THR A 65 14.97 21.60 9.41
CA THR A 65 14.45 20.30 8.99
C THR A 65 13.64 19.64 10.10
N TYR A 66 12.36 19.38 9.84
CA TYR A 66 11.48 18.65 10.75
C TYR A 66 11.50 17.16 10.42
N VAL A 67 11.90 16.35 11.40
CA VAL A 67 12.04 14.90 11.24
C VAL A 67 10.84 14.17 11.82
N PHE A 68 10.15 13.42 10.97
CA PHE A 68 9.04 12.55 11.31
C PHE A 68 9.52 11.11 11.39
N MET A 69 9.19 10.44 12.49
CA MET A 69 9.48 9.02 12.68
C MET A 69 8.21 8.28 13.08
N SER A 70 8.10 7.01 12.70
CA SER A 70 6.99 6.15 13.10
C SER A 70 6.93 5.97 14.63
N GLY A 71 5.71 6.04 15.17
CA GLY A 71 5.40 5.50 16.50
C GLY A 71 5.11 4.00 16.43
N SER A 72 4.73 3.40 17.56
CA SER A 72 4.28 2.00 17.56
C SER A 72 3.00 1.85 16.73
N GLY A 73 2.95 0.81 15.88
CA GLY A 73 1.79 0.51 15.04
C GLY A 73 1.71 1.28 13.72
N ILE A 74 2.70 2.14 13.42
CA ILE A 74 2.81 2.86 12.15
C ILE A 74 3.87 2.14 11.30
N ALA A 75 3.43 1.44 10.26
CA ALA A 75 4.31 0.63 9.41
C ALA A 75 4.92 1.46 8.28
N ALA A 76 4.14 2.36 7.68
CA ALA A 76 4.56 3.16 6.54
C ALA A 76 4.32 4.65 6.80
N PRO A 77 5.16 5.30 7.64
CA PRO A 77 4.96 6.68 8.07
C PRO A 77 4.92 7.68 6.91
N VAL A 78 5.54 7.37 5.76
CA VAL A 78 5.46 8.21 4.54
C VAL A 78 4.01 8.32 4.04
N TYR A 79 3.20 7.28 4.17
CA TYR A 79 1.79 7.34 3.78
C TYR A 79 0.89 7.75 4.94
N GLU A 80 1.12 7.17 6.12
CA GLU A 80 0.27 7.35 7.29
C GLU A 80 0.34 8.77 7.86
N LEU A 81 1.49 9.46 7.76
CA LEU A 81 1.68 10.82 8.26
C LEU A 81 1.53 11.90 7.18
N LYS A 82 1.18 11.55 5.94
CA LYS A 82 1.12 12.50 4.80
C LYS A 82 0.21 13.70 5.03
N GLY A 83 -0.94 13.49 5.66
CA GLY A 83 -1.84 14.59 6.02
C GLY A 83 -1.26 15.60 7.01
N LEU A 84 -0.23 15.21 7.76
CA LEU A 84 0.48 16.05 8.73
C LEU A 84 1.71 16.71 8.09
N TYR A 85 2.68 15.91 7.64
CA TYR A 85 3.97 16.46 7.19
C TYR A 85 3.83 17.34 5.94
N SER A 86 2.85 17.07 5.06
CA SER A 86 2.63 17.90 3.85
C SER A 86 2.23 19.34 4.18
N LYS A 87 1.72 19.61 5.39
CA LYS A 87 1.44 20.97 5.85
C LYS A 87 2.72 21.66 6.30
N PHE A 88 3.63 20.93 6.97
CA PHE A 88 4.93 21.44 7.38
C PHE A 88 5.84 21.70 6.17
N ALA A 89 5.79 20.82 5.17
CA ALA A 89 6.58 20.89 3.94
C ALA A 89 6.34 22.16 3.10
N LYS A 90 5.22 22.86 3.33
CA LYS A 90 4.90 24.11 2.61
C LYS A 90 5.85 25.26 2.95
N GLU A 91 6.38 25.26 4.17
CA GLU A 91 7.18 26.37 4.72
C GLU A 91 8.54 25.89 5.27
N ASN A 92 8.73 24.58 5.40
CA ASN A 92 9.91 23.99 6.02
C ASN A 92 10.39 22.79 5.21
N LYS A 93 11.66 22.43 5.41
CA LYS A 93 12.18 21.15 4.95
C LYS A 93 11.70 20.04 5.90
N ILE A 94 11.27 18.91 5.35
CA ILE A 94 10.88 17.74 6.15
C ILE A 94 11.69 16.50 5.77
N ALA A 95 11.81 15.57 6.70
CA ALA A 95 12.29 14.22 6.46
C ALA A 95 11.37 13.21 7.18
N VAL A 96 10.96 12.14 6.50
CA VAL A 96 10.19 11.03 7.07
C VAL A 96 11.05 9.78 7.02
N ILE A 97 11.27 9.15 8.18
CA ILE A 97 12.16 7.99 8.31
C ILE A 97 11.32 6.72 8.47
N GLU A 98 11.50 5.78 7.54
CA GLU A 98 11.01 4.40 7.64
C GLU A 98 12.11 3.54 8.24
N ARG A 99 11.97 3.22 9.54
CA ARG A 99 13.02 2.51 10.29
C ARG A 99 13.02 1.03 9.91
N ALA A 100 14.21 0.43 9.87
CA ALA A 100 14.34 -1.00 9.63
C ALA A 100 13.55 -1.84 10.66
N GLY A 101 12.79 -2.81 10.16
CA GLY A 101 11.94 -3.68 10.98
C GLY A 101 10.48 -3.24 11.07
N TYR A 102 10.10 -2.17 10.37
CA TYR A 102 8.73 -1.77 10.06
C TYR A 102 8.58 -1.65 8.54
#